data_AF-A0A7G1NG89-F1
#
_entry.id   AF-A0A7G1NG89-F1
#
_cell.length_a   1.000
_cell.length_b   1.000
_cell.length_c   1.000
_cell.angle_alpha   90.00
_cell.angle_beta   90.00
_cell.angle_gamma   90.00
#
_symmetry.space_group_name_H-M   'P 1'
#
loop_
_entity.id
_entity.type
_entity.pdbx_description
1 polymer ?
#
loop_
_entity_poly.entity_id
_entity_poly.type
_entity_poly.pdbx_seq_one_letter_code
_entity_poly.pdbx_strand_id
1 'polypeptide(L)'
;MAFISKKSPEQQAQAAAEKERKRQEAEEKQQAERLERDRRAFLSTPVGQARQCFEEGDLVYQCSMDVMSQQAVIVAMVGSTTTKQTTDPLVVLNAVCREGWELVNGSFVFVEQGQQSRDKFMSSGQNVAIKGETVGYYLFKRCEANRREA
;
A
#
# COMPACT_ATOMS: atom_id res chain seq x y z
N MET A 1 8.46 52.71 -38.56
CA MET A 1 9.00 51.50 -39.22
C MET A 1 9.68 50.65 -38.17
N ALA A 2 9.17 49.44 -37.88
CA ALA A 2 9.78 48.52 -36.92
C ALA A 2 10.49 47.40 -37.69
N PHE A 3 11.82 47.34 -37.58
CA PHE A 3 12.64 46.29 -38.18
C PHE A 3 12.57 45.03 -37.31
N ILE A 4 11.95 43.98 -37.84
CA ILE A 4 11.95 42.64 -37.24
C ILE A 4 13.29 42.00 -37.58
N SER A 5 14.21 41.98 -36.61
CA SER A 5 15.50 41.28 -36.71
C SER A 5 15.27 39.77 -36.71
N LYS A 6 15.32 39.13 -37.88
CA LYS A 6 15.35 37.66 -38.01
C LYS A 6 16.67 37.13 -37.42
N LYS A 7 16.60 36.29 -36.38
CA LYS A 7 17.76 35.59 -35.79
C LYS A 7 18.55 34.82 -36.86
N SER A 8 19.88 34.82 -36.74
CA SER A 8 20.78 34.12 -37.67
C SER A 8 20.60 32.58 -37.56
N PRO A 9 20.89 31.81 -38.62
CA PRO A 9 20.77 30.35 -38.60
C PRO A 9 21.61 29.67 -37.50
N GLU A 10 22.75 30.25 -37.12
CA GLU A 10 23.58 29.77 -36.00
C GLU A 10 22.90 29.96 -34.63
N GLN A 11 22.21 31.08 -34.44
CA GLN A 11 21.44 31.34 -33.21
C GLN A 11 20.21 30.41 -33.11
N GLN A 12 19.63 30.00 -34.25
CA GLN A 12 18.55 29.02 -34.27
C GLN A 12 19.03 27.61 -33.95
N ALA A 13 20.20 27.21 -34.47
CA ALA A 13 20.81 25.91 -34.17
C ALA A 13 21.22 25.78 -32.70
N GLN A 14 21.81 26.83 -32.11
CA GLN A 14 22.15 26.86 -30.68
C GLN A 14 20.91 26.80 -29.79
N ALA A 15 19.86 27.55 -30.12
CA ALA A 15 18.59 27.50 -29.38
C ALA A 15 17.90 26.13 -29.48
N ALA A 16 17.99 25.45 -30.63
CA ALA A 16 17.47 24.10 -30.79
C ALA A 16 18.26 23.07 -29.96
N ALA A 17 19.59 23.16 -29.97
CA ALA A 17 20.46 22.29 -29.17
C ALA A 17 20.26 22.49 -27.66
N GLU A 18 20.11 23.74 -27.20
CA GLU A 18 19.85 24.03 -25.79
C GLU A 18 18.45 23.56 -25.35
N LYS A 19 17.45 23.70 -26.22
CA LYS A 19 16.09 23.19 -25.97
C LYS A 19 16.07 21.65 -25.90
N GLU A 20 16.82 20.98 -26.76
CA GLU A 20 16.94 19.52 -26.75
C GLU A 20 17.66 19.03 -25.49
N ARG A 21 18.76 19.68 -25.09
CA ARG A 21 19.44 19.38 -23.82
C ARG A 21 18.53 19.59 -22.61
N LYS A 22 17.80 20.71 -22.55
CA LYS A 22 16.83 20.96 -21.47
C LYS A 22 15.69 19.93 -21.45
N ARG A 23 15.29 19.43 -22.62
CA ARG A 23 14.28 18.37 -22.72
C ARG A 23 14.83 17.03 -22.22
N GLN A 24 16.04 16.66 -22.61
CA GLN A 24 16.71 15.44 -22.13
C GLN A 24 16.94 15.48 -20.61
N GLU A 25 17.47 16.59 -20.08
CA GLU A 25 17.65 16.80 -18.64
C GLU A 25 16.30 16.75 -17.88
N ALA A 26 15.23 17.31 -18.46
CA ALA A 26 13.90 17.22 -17.88
C ALA A 26 13.32 15.79 -17.91
N GLU A 27 13.54 15.05 -19.00
CA GLU A 27 13.10 13.66 -19.14
C GLU A 27 13.86 12.74 -18.17
N GLU A 28 15.19 12.89 -18.04
CA GLU A 28 16.02 12.17 -17.06
C GLU A 28 15.58 12.48 -15.63
N LYS A 29 15.36 13.76 -15.31
CA LYS A 29 14.89 14.15 -13.97
C LYS A 29 13.52 13.55 -13.65
N GLN A 30 12.59 13.57 -14.60
CA GLN A 30 11.27 12.96 -14.42
C GLN A 30 11.36 11.43 -14.26
N GLN A 31 12.28 10.77 -14.97
CA GLN A 31 12.51 9.34 -14.81
C GLN A 31 13.09 9.03 -13.42
N ALA A 32 14.09 9.79 -12.97
CA ALA A 32 14.66 9.64 -11.63
C ALA A 32 13.61 9.85 -10.54
N GLU A 33 12.78 10.89 -10.65
CA GLU A 33 11.68 11.15 -9.70
C GLU A 33 10.64 10.02 -9.66
N ARG A 34 10.33 9.40 -10.81
CA ARG A 34 9.44 8.24 -10.88
C ARG A 34 10.06 7.03 -10.19
N LEU A 35 11.32 6.72 -10.50
CA LEU A 35 12.04 5.59 -9.89
C LEU A 35 12.14 5.75 -8.36
N GLU A 36 12.43 6.96 -7.88
CA GLU A 36 12.44 7.22 -6.44
C GLU A 36 11.07 7.03 -5.80
N ARG A 37 10.00 7.49 -6.46
CA ARG A 37 8.63 7.32 -5.96
C ARG A 37 8.28 5.84 -5.87
N ASP A 38 8.57 5.08 -6.92
CA ASP A 38 8.27 3.65 -6.97
C ASP A 38 9.09 2.89 -5.91
N ARG A 39 10.35 3.27 -5.69
CA ARG A 39 11.18 2.73 -4.62
C ARG A 39 10.60 3.03 -3.24
N ARG A 40 10.20 4.27 -2.98
CA ARG A 40 9.57 4.66 -1.70
C ARG A 40 8.25 3.93 -1.48
N ALA A 41 7.43 3.81 -2.53
CA ALA A 41 6.19 3.04 -2.48
C ALA A 41 6.47 1.57 -2.14
N PHE A 42 7.45 0.94 -2.81
CA PHE A 42 7.86 -0.42 -2.50
C PHE A 42 8.35 -0.58 -1.05
N LEU A 43 9.22 0.31 -0.55
CA LEU A 43 9.72 0.28 0.82
C LEU A 43 8.63 0.51 1.87
N SER A 44 7.49 1.11 1.50
CA SER A 44 6.33 1.23 2.39
C SER A 44 5.49 -0.06 2.49
N THR A 45 5.69 -1.02 1.57
CA THR A 45 5.02 -2.32 1.63
C THR A 45 5.64 -3.21 2.71
N PRO A 46 4.88 -4.17 3.29
CA PRO A 46 5.45 -5.12 4.26
C PRO A 46 6.66 -5.89 3.72
N VAL A 47 6.66 -6.25 2.43
CA VAL A 47 7.79 -6.95 1.81
C VAL A 47 9.03 -6.04 1.72
N GLY A 48 8.85 -4.78 1.30
CA GLY A 48 9.94 -3.82 1.22
C GLY A 48 10.54 -3.48 2.59
N GLN A 49 9.69 -3.32 3.61
CA GLN A 49 10.12 -3.14 4.99
C GLN A 49 10.88 -4.37 5.50
N ALA A 50 10.35 -5.59 5.26
CA ALA A 50 11.02 -6.83 5.65
C ALA A 50 12.41 -6.96 5.02
N ARG A 51 12.57 -6.59 3.75
CA ARG A 51 13.87 -6.55 3.07
C ARG A 51 14.81 -5.55 3.75
N GLN A 52 14.33 -4.32 3.98
CA GLN A 52 15.14 -3.28 4.62
C GLN A 52 15.60 -3.71 6.02
N CYS A 53 14.69 -4.21 6.88
CA CYS A 53 15.04 -4.75 8.20
C CYS A 53 16.07 -5.88 8.12
N PHE A 54 15.94 -6.77 7.12
CA PHE A 54 16.89 -7.86 6.95
C PHE A 54 18.29 -7.34 6.59
N GLU A 55 18.36 -6.36 5.68
CA GLU A 55 19.59 -5.67 5.27
C GLU A 55 20.23 -4.88 6.42
N GLU A 56 19.42 -4.26 7.27
CA GLU A 56 19.88 -3.53 8.47
C GLU A 56 20.42 -4.46 9.57
N GLY A 57 20.16 -5.76 9.48
CA GLY A 57 20.67 -6.75 10.44
C GLY A 57 19.67 -7.12 11.53
N ASP A 58 18.40 -6.75 11.40
CA ASP A 58 17.39 -7.04 12.40
C ASP A 58 17.18 -8.55 12.57
N LEU A 59 16.87 -8.94 13.81
CA LEU A 59 16.61 -10.33 14.20
C LEU A 59 15.13 -10.69 14.18
N VAL A 60 14.26 -9.69 14.31
CA VAL A 60 12.81 -9.84 14.46
C VAL A 60 12.12 -8.81 13.57
N TYR A 61 11.07 -9.24 12.89
CA TYR A 61 10.23 -8.39 12.06
C TYR A 61 8.76 -8.63 12.39
N GLN A 62 7.98 -7.57 12.52
CA GLN A 62 6.54 -7.66 12.75
C GLN A 62 5.79 -6.78 11.75
N CYS A 63 4.71 -7.31 11.19
CA CYS A 63 3.79 -6.53 10.35
C CYS A 63 2.33 -6.81 10.70
N SER A 64 1.47 -5.82 10.49
CA SER A 64 0.02 -5.95 10.62
C SER A 64 -0.65 -5.89 9.25
N MET A 65 -1.69 -6.68 9.03
CA MET A 65 -2.51 -6.66 7.81
C MET A 65 -3.98 -6.82 8.17
N ASP A 66 -4.85 -6.13 7.43
CA ASP A 66 -6.29 -6.31 7.56
C ASP A 66 -6.71 -7.61 6.91
N VAL A 67 -7.25 -8.53 7.70
CA VAL A 67 -7.58 -9.91 7.28
C VAL A 67 -9.06 -10.02 6.92
N MET A 68 -9.92 -9.32 7.65
CA MET A 68 -11.36 -9.33 7.41
C MET A 68 -11.99 -8.02 7.86
N SER A 69 -12.82 -7.42 7.01
CA SER A 69 -13.73 -6.34 7.42
C SER A 69 -15.18 -6.83 7.34
N GLN A 70 -15.96 -6.51 8.37
CA GLN A 70 -17.38 -6.84 8.45
C GLN A 70 -18.18 -5.56 8.69
N GLN A 71 -19.16 -5.31 7.81
CA GLN A 71 -20.12 -4.23 7.96
C GLN A 71 -21.53 -4.80 7.96
N ALA A 72 -22.30 -4.53 9.01
CA ALA A 72 -23.72 -4.84 9.05
C ALA A 72 -24.52 -3.53 8.97
N VAL A 73 -25.43 -3.44 7.99
CA VAL A 73 -26.31 -2.29 7.77
C VAL A 73 -27.75 -2.75 7.91
N ILE A 74 -28.54 -2.05 8.73
CA ILE A 74 -29.96 -2.35 8.92
C ILE A 74 -30.76 -1.58 7.87
N VAL A 75 -31.33 -2.30 6.90
CA VAL A 75 -32.13 -1.73 5.81
C VAL A 75 -33.61 -1.78 6.20
N ALA A 76 -34.29 -0.65 6.09
CA ALA A 76 -35.73 -0.55 6.38
C ALA A 76 -36.52 -1.52 5.46
N MET A 77 -37.46 -2.27 6.04
CA MET A 77 -38.29 -3.30 5.39
C MET A 77 -37.57 -4.57 4.88
N VAL A 78 -36.24 -4.67 4.97
CA VAL A 78 -35.47 -5.84 4.45
C VAL A 78 -34.70 -6.58 5.56
N GLY A 79 -34.47 -5.96 6.72
CA GLY A 79 -33.75 -6.57 7.84
C GLY A 79 -32.28 -6.14 7.89
N SER A 80 -31.41 -6.98 8.47
CA SER A 80 -29.96 -6.73 8.55
C SER A 80 -29.26 -7.32 7.33
N THR A 81 -28.52 -6.50 6.59
CA THR A 81 -27.59 -6.94 5.54
C THR A 81 -26.18 -6.88 6.08
N THR A 82 -25.43 -7.99 5.99
CA THR A 82 -24.02 -8.03 6.37
C THR A 82 -23.15 -8.19 5.12
N THR A 83 -22.18 -7.31 4.95
CA THR A 83 -21.12 -7.42 3.95
C THR A 83 -19.83 -7.83 4.65
N LYS A 84 -19.16 -8.85 4.10
CA LYS A 84 -17.85 -9.31 4.56
C LYS A 84 -16.86 -9.18 3.41
N GLN A 85 -15.70 -8.61 3.67
CA GLN A 85 -14.55 -8.66 2.76
C GLN A 85 -13.41 -9.34 3.50
N THR A 86 -12.82 -10.34 2.87
CA THR A 86 -11.67 -11.08 3.42
C THR A 86 -10.50 -10.89 2.48
N THR A 87 -9.35 -10.54 3.03
CA THR A 87 -8.10 -10.45 2.28
C THR A 87 -7.23 -11.62 2.71
N ASP A 88 -6.74 -12.39 1.74
CA ASP A 88 -5.79 -13.46 2.01
C ASP A 88 -4.36 -12.89 2.07
N PRO A 89 -3.69 -12.90 3.24
CA PRO A 89 -2.35 -12.36 3.40
C PRO A 89 -1.25 -13.29 2.85
N LEU A 90 -1.58 -14.53 2.43
CA LEU A 90 -0.59 -15.56 2.08
C LEU A 90 0.43 -15.10 1.03
N VAL A 91 0.02 -14.32 0.03
CA VAL A 91 0.95 -13.82 -1.00
C VAL A 91 2.03 -12.93 -0.39
N VAL A 92 1.63 -12.04 0.54
CA VAL A 92 2.55 -11.12 1.21
C VAL A 92 3.42 -11.87 2.22
N LEU A 93 2.84 -12.77 3.01
CA LEU A 93 3.59 -13.58 3.99
C LEU A 93 4.66 -14.44 3.30
N ASN A 94 4.32 -15.10 2.18
CA ASN A 94 5.29 -15.87 1.41
C ASN A 94 6.40 -14.98 0.82
N ALA A 95 6.06 -13.77 0.37
CA ALA A 95 7.05 -12.83 -0.12
C ALA A 95 8.00 -12.39 1.00
N VAL A 96 7.50 -12.06 2.19
CA VAL A 96 8.32 -11.76 3.37
C VAL A 96 9.24 -12.94 3.72
N CYS A 97 8.73 -14.17 3.71
CA CYS A 97 9.57 -15.34 3.99
C CYS A 97 10.75 -15.45 3.01
N ARG A 98 10.54 -15.17 1.71
CA ARG A 98 11.60 -15.23 0.68
C ARG A 98 12.71 -14.21 0.89
N GLU A 99 12.44 -13.12 1.62
CA GLU A 99 13.47 -12.13 1.99
C GLU A 99 14.41 -12.64 3.09
N GLY A 100 14.20 -13.85 3.62
CA GLY A 100 15.02 -14.44 4.68
C GLY A 100 14.35 -14.44 6.05
N TRP A 101 13.02 -14.41 6.09
CA TRP A 101 12.25 -14.44 7.33
C TRP A 101 11.54 -15.78 7.51
N GLU A 102 11.31 -16.19 8.76
CA GLU A 102 10.49 -17.35 9.10
C GLU A 102 9.33 -16.90 9.97
N LEU A 103 8.10 -17.22 9.55
CA LEU A 103 6.90 -16.88 10.30
C LEU A 103 6.86 -17.70 11.60
N VAL A 104 6.82 -17.00 12.74
CA VAL A 104 6.78 -17.60 14.07
C VAL A 104 5.36 -17.65 14.60
N ASN A 105 4.60 -16.56 14.43
CA ASN A 105 3.26 -16.43 14.97
C ASN A 105 2.37 -15.55 14.10
N GLY A 106 1.07 -15.87 14.05
CA GLY A 106 0.01 -14.99 13.59
C GLY A 106 -1.02 -14.81 14.70
N SER A 107 -1.24 -13.58 15.14
CA SER A 107 -2.21 -13.20 16.17
C SER A 107 -3.30 -12.35 15.55
N PHE A 108 -4.57 -12.68 15.76
CA PHE A 108 -5.69 -11.99 15.15
C PHE A 108 -6.51 -11.27 16.20
N VAL A 109 -6.74 -9.97 16.01
CA VAL A 109 -7.52 -9.13 16.91
C VAL A 109 -8.71 -8.58 16.15
N PHE A 110 -9.91 -8.81 16.67
CA PHE A 110 -11.12 -8.17 16.17
C PHE A 110 -11.32 -6.84 16.90
N VAL A 111 -11.31 -5.75 16.14
CA VAL A 111 -11.55 -4.39 16.62
C VAL A 111 -12.98 -4.00 16.24
N GLU A 112 -13.83 -3.80 17.24
CA GLU A 112 -15.17 -3.26 17.02
C GLU A 112 -15.08 -1.77 16.67
N GLN A 113 -15.58 -1.41 15.48
CA GLN A 113 -15.55 -0.04 14.97
C GLN A 113 -16.86 0.71 15.23
N GLY A 114 -17.89 0.00 15.71
CA GLY A 114 -19.13 0.60 16.17
C GLY A 114 -20.33 -0.32 16.00
N GLN A 115 -21.43 0.09 16.63
CA GLN A 115 -22.67 -0.64 16.67
C GLN A 115 -23.80 0.21 16.08
N GLN A 116 -24.53 -0.32 15.12
CA GLN A 116 -25.78 0.26 14.63
C GLN A 116 -26.94 -0.43 15.34
N SER A 117 -27.72 0.35 16.08
CA SER A 117 -28.90 -0.11 16.78
C SER A 117 -30.15 0.57 16.21
N ARG A 118 -31.12 -0.21 15.74
CA ARG A 118 -32.47 0.30 15.43
C ARG A 118 -33.52 -0.55 16.13
N ASP A 119 -34.53 0.11 16.67
CA ASP A 119 -35.74 -0.55 17.14
C ASP A 119 -36.47 -1.19 15.97
N LYS A 120 -36.92 -2.44 16.16
CA LYS A 120 -37.74 -3.14 15.16
C LYS A 120 -39.06 -2.39 15.01
N PHE A 121 -39.35 -1.91 13.80
CA PHE A 121 -40.63 -1.31 13.49
C PHE A 121 -41.74 -2.34 13.73
N MET A 122 -42.69 -2.04 14.63
CA MET A 122 -43.87 -2.86 14.99
C MET A 122 -43.63 -4.11 15.88
N SER A 123 -42.50 -4.26 16.58
CA SER A 123 -42.33 -5.32 17.60
C SER A 123 -41.40 -4.89 18.74
N SER A 124 -41.54 -5.47 19.93
CA SER A 124 -40.56 -5.31 21.01
C SER A 124 -39.27 -6.06 20.64
N GLY A 125 -38.20 -5.31 20.36
CA GLY A 125 -36.87 -5.87 20.10
C GLY A 125 -35.95 -4.87 19.39
N GLN A 126 -34.66 -4.93 19.73
CA GLN A 126 -33.60 -4.09 19.16
C GLN A 126 -32.84 -4.92 18.12
N ASN A 127 -32.68 -4.41 16.89
CA ASN A 127 -31.75 -4.99 15.92
C ASN A 127 -30.39 -4.32 16.12
N VAL A 128 -29.39 -5.14 16.45
CA VAL A 128 -28.01 -4.71 16.67
C VAL A 128 -27.14 -5.25 15.53
N ALA A 129 -26.48 -4.35 14.82
CA ALA A 129 -25.56 -4.64 13.74
C ALA A 129 -24.16 -4.16 14.13
N ILE A 130 -23.23 -5.09 14.28
CA ILE A 130 -21.85 -4.81 14.70
C ILE A 130 -20.98 -4.61 13.46
N LYS A 131 -20.28 -3.48 13.41
CA LYS A 131 -19.22 -3.19 12.42
C LYS A 131 -17.87 -3.41 13.09
N GLY A 132 -16.98 -4.15 12.45
CA GLY A 132 -15.64 -4.35 12.97
C GLY A 132 -14.67 -4.89 11.94
N GLU A 133 -13.39 -4.83 12.30
CA GLU A 133 -12.27 -5.20 11.45
C GLU A 133 -11.36 -6.17 12.22
N THR A 134 -10.92 -7.21 11.54
CA THR A 134 -9.95 -8.17 12.05
C THR A 134 -8.58 -7.83 11.51
N VAL A 135 -7.69 -7.41 12.40
CA VAL A 135 -6.29 -7.13 12.08
C VAL A 135 -5.47 -8.36 12.48
N GLY A 136 -4.68 -8.88 11.54
CA GLY A 136 -3.69 -9.92 11.79
C GLY A 136 -2.32 -9.31 12.03
N TYR A 137 -1.69 -9.65 13.16
CA TYR A 137 -0.32 -9.32 13.50
C TYR A 137 0.55 -10.56 13.27
N TYR A 138 1.58 -10.41 12.44
CA TYR A 138 2.48 -11.50 12.06
C TYR A 138 3.88 -11.20 12.57
N LEU A 139 4.44 -12.15 13.31
CA LEU A 139 5.78 -12.07 13.87
C LEU A 139 6.70 -13.04 13.14
N PHE A 140 7.85 -12.53 12.72
CA PHE A 140 8.88 -13.27 12.02
C PHE A 140 10.20 -13.20 12.77
N LYS A 141 10.97 -14.29 12.67
CA LYS A 141 12.38 -14.32 13.08
C LYS A 141 13.27 -14.40 11.84
N ARG A 142 14.48 -13.86 11.93
CA ARG A 142 15.47 -13.97 10.87
C ARG A 142 15.82 -15.45 10.61
N CYS A 143 15.80 -15.85 9.35
CA CYS A 143 16.12 -17.20 8.89
C CYS A 143 16.80 -17.14 7.52
N GLU A 144 18.13 -17.13 7.54
CA GLU A 144 18.95 -16.94 6.33
C GLU A 144 18.73 -18.03 5.28
N ALA A 145 18.36 -19.24 5.71
CA ALA A 145 18.04 -20.36 4.81
C ALA A 145 16.87 -20.07 3.87
N ASN A 146 15.96 -19.16 4.24
CA ASN A 146 14.83 -18.79 3.41
C ASN A 146 15.18 -17.72 2.36
N ARG A 147 16.34 -17.06 2.51
CA ARG A 147 16.76 -16.00 1.60
C ARG A 147 17.08 -16.62 0.25
N ARG A 148 16.29 -16.27 -0.76
CA ARG A 148 16.62 -16.59 -2.15
C ARG A 148 17.33 -15.39 -2.74
N GLU A 149 18.57 -15.57 -3.18
CA GLU A 149 19.23 -14.58 -4.04
C GLU A 149 18.35 -14.40 -5.29
N ALA A 150 17.95 -13.15 -5.54
CA ALA A 150 17.10 -12.76 -6.66
C ALA A 150 17.94 -12.39 -7.88
#